data_AF-A0A1S3N1K2-F1
#
_entry.id   AF-A0A1S3N1K2-F1
#
_cell.length_a   1.000
_cell.length_b   1.000
_cell.length_c   1.000
_cell.angle_alpha   90.00
_cell.angle_beta   90.00
_cell.angle_gamma   90.00
#
_symmetry.space_group_name_H-M   'P 1'
#
loop_
_entity.id
_entity.type
_entity.pdbx_description
1 polymer ?
#
loop_
_entity_poly.entity_id
_entity_poly.type
_entity_poly.pdbx_seq_one_letter_code
_entity_poly.pdbx_strand_id
1 'polypeptide(L)'
;MAVNKCIKYLLFLFNLLFWISGCIILGVSIYLKVSKNGNVILDQAVPFVDLLIAVGVIIMVLGFLGCCGAIKENRCMLILFFIGLLHIFILLLIAGILGVVREKV
;
A
#
# COMPACT_ATOMS: atom_id res chain seq x y z
N MET A 1 -30.10 6.12 2.99
CA MET A 1 -29.30 4.88 2.79
C MET A 1 -28.78 4.43 4.15
N ALA A 2 -29.41 3.43 4.76
CA ALA A 2 -28.88 2.84 5.99
C ALA A 2 -27.65 2.01 5.63
N VAL A 3 -26.47 2.62 5.68
CA VAL A 3 -25.22 1.85 5.64
C VAL A 3 -25.20 1.03 6.92
N ASN A 4 -25.29 -0.30 6.80
CA ASN A 4 -25.25 -1.20 7.96
C ASN A 4 -24.01 -0.88 8.81
N LYS A 5 -24.20 -0.68 10.12
CA LYS A 5 -23.10 -0.43 11.07
C LYS A 5 -21.97 -1.47 10.94
N CYS A 6 -22.34 -2.70 10.58
CA CYS A 6 -21.41 -3.79 10.27
C CYS A 6 -20.42 -3.43 9.15
N ILE A 7 -20.86 -2.79 8.07
CA ILE A 7 -19.99 -2.42 6.94
C ILE A 7 -19.01 -1.32 7.34
N LYS A 8 -19.46 -0.29 8.08
CA LYS A 8 -18.57 0.75 8.61
C LYS A 8 -17.47 0.15 9.49
N TYR A 9 -17.82 -0.80 10.34
CA TYR A 9 -16.86 -1.47 11.24
C TYR A 9 -15.89 -2.37 10.49
N LEU A 10 -16.36 -3.14 9.51
CA LEU A 10 -15.51 -3.95 8.63
C LEU A 10 -14.52 -3.09 7.85
N LEU A 11 -14.96 -1.97 7.28
CA LEU A 11 -14.09 -1.03 6.56
C LEU A 11 -13.00 -0.44 7.45
N PHE A 12 -13.35 -0.10 8.71
CA PHE A 12 -12.38 0.39 9.68
C PHE A 12 -11.35 -0.68 10.05
N LEU A 13 -11.80 -1.90 10.37
CA LEU A 13 -10.93 -3.01 10.75
C LEU A 13 -9.99 -3.42 9.62
N PHE A 14 -10.49 -3.50 8.40
CA PHE A 14 -9.67 -3.81 7.23
C PHE A 14 -8.61 -2.73 6.96
N ASN A 15 -8.96 -1.45 7.07
CA ASN A 15 -7.99 -0.36 6.94
C ASN A 15 -6.93 -0.38 8.05
N LEU A 16 -7.33 -0.73 9.28
CA LEU A 16 -6.41 -0.86 10.40
C LEU A 16 -5.39 -1.98 10.15
N LEU A 17 -5.84 -3.14 9.63
CA LEU A 17 -4.96 -4.24 9.27
C LEU A 17 -3.99 -3.83 8.14
N PHE A 18 -4.48 -3.12 7.13
CA PHE A 18 -3.62 -2.58 6.06
C PHE A 18 -2.57 -1.61 6.60
N TRP A 19 -2.97 -0.73 7.52
CA TRP A 19 -2.06 0.21 8.16
C TRP A 19 -0.95 -0.51 8.95
N ILE A 20 -1.29 -1.50 9.78
CA ILE A 20 -0.32 -2.33 10.50
C ILE A 20 0.61 -3.05 9.52
N SER A 21 0.07 -3.62 8.44
CA SER A 21 0.88 -4.30 7.42
C SER A 21 1.88 -3.34 6.75
N GLY A 22 1.47 -2.10 6.48
CA GLY A 22 2.35 -1.05 5.94
C GLY A 22 3.50 -0.72 6.89
N CYS A 23 3.23 -0.60 8.19
CA CYS A 23 4.26 -0.39 9.21
C CYS A 23 5.27 -1.55 9.25
N ILE A 24 4.80 -2.80 9.17
CA ILE A 24 5.67 -3.98 9.14
C ILE A 24 6.55 -3.97 7.89
N ILE A 25 5.96 -3.73 6.71
CA ILE A 25 6.70 -3.69 5.43
C ILE A 25 7.75 -2.59 5.46
N LEU A 26 7.43 -1.40 5.97
CA LEU A 26 8.39 -0.30 6.10
C LEU A 26 9.53 -0.66 7.06
N GLY A 27 9.22 -1.24 8.23
CA GLY A 27 10.22 -1.67 9.19
C GLY A 27 11.20 -2.68 8.59
N VAL A 28 10.67 -3.70 7.90
CA VAL A 28 11.49 -4.71 7.22
C VAL A 28 12.30 -4.09 6.08
N SER A 29 11.71 -3.20 5.28
CA SER A 29 12.41 -2.57 4.16
C SER A 29 13.57 -1.67 4.60
N ILE A 30 13.37 -0.91 5.69
CA ILE A 30 14.42 -0.08 6.29
C ILE A 30 15.52 -0.96 6.89
N TYR A 31 15.14 -2.03 7.60
CA TYR A 31 16.11 -3.00 8.15
C TYR A 31 16.98 -3.60 7.04
N LEU A 32 16.38 -4.02 5.93
CA LEU A 32 17.10 -4.55 4.77
C LEU A 32 17.99 -3.49 4.12
N LYS A 33 17.54 -2.22 4.05
CA LYS A 33 18.33 -1.11 3.49
C LYS A 33 19.57 -0.81 4.33
N VAL A 34 19.42 -0.75 5.65
CA VAL A 34 20.54 -0.52 6.59
C VAL A 34 21.52 -1.68 6.58
N SER A 35 21.03 -2.92 6.56
CA SER A 35 21.88 -4.12 6.53
C SER A 35 22.70 -4.24 5.23
N LYS A 36 22.18 -3.73 4.11
CA LYS A 36 22.85 -3.72 2.80
C LYS A 36 24.03 -2.75 2.70
N ASN A 37 24.09 -1.69 3.52
CA ASN A 37 25.10 -0.64 3.42
C ASN A 37 26.56 -1.11 3.67
N GLY A 38 26.78 -2.39 4.03
CA GLY A 38 28.11 -2.98 4.21
C GLY A 38 28.64 -3.84 3.05
N ASN A 39 27.80 -4.28 2.10
CA ASN A 39 28.20 -5.23 1.06
C ASN A 39 27.91 -4.68 -0.36
N VAL A 40 28.97 -4.25 -1.05
CA VAL A 40 29.01 -3.78 -2.45
C VAL A 40 28.46 -4.76 -3.50
N ILE A 41 28.20 -6.02 -3.15
CA ILE A 41 27.68 -7.06 -4.05
C ILE A 41 26.15 -6.95 -4.24
N LEU A 42 25.45 -6.17 -3.42
CA LEU A 42 23.98 -6.06 -3.46
C LEU A 42 23.43 -4.87 -4.27
N ASP A 43 24.27 -4.27 -5.12
CA ASP A 43 23.94 -3.12 -5.98
C ASP A 43 22.81 -3.42 -7.01
N GLN A 44 22.55 -4.68 -7.34
CA GLN A 44 21.41 -5.05 -8.19
C GLN A 44 20.07 -5.16 -7.44
N ALA A 45 20.09 -5.26 -6.12
CA ALA A 45 18.88 -5.45 -5.31
C ALA A 45 18.50 -4.19 -4.51
N VAL A 46 19.22 -3.08 -4.65
CA VAL A 46 18.79 -1.75 -4.18
C VAL A 46 17.49 -1.27 -4.84
N PRO A 47 17.26 -1.37 -6.17
CA PRO A 47 16.02 -0.88 -6.77
C PRO A 47 14.77 -1.58 -6.20
N PHE A 48 14.88 -2.86 -5.84
CA PHE A 48 13.77 -3.61 -5.23
C PHE A 48 13.45 -3.13 -3.81
N VAL A 49 14.47 -2.85 -2.99
CA VAL A 49 14.27 -2.38 -1.61
C VAL A 49 13.70 -0.96 -1.60
N ASP A 50 14.17 -0.08 -2.48
CA ASP A 50 13.62 1.28 -2.59
C ASP A 50 12.16 1.27 -3.08
N LEU A 51 11.82 0.37 -4.02
CA LEU A 51 10.44 0.16 -4.44
C LEU A 51 9.56 -0.35 -3.28
N LEU A 52 10.07 -1.29 -2.47
CA LEU A 52 9.35 -1.84 -1.33
C LEU A 52 9.09 -0.77 -0.24
N ILE A 53 10.05 0.14 -0.02
CA ILE A 53 9.87 1.32 0.83
C ILE A 53 8.75 2.21 0.26
N ALA A 54 8.79 2.54 -1.03
CA ALA A 54 7.78 3.38 -1.66
C ALA A 54 6.37 2.77 -1.53
N VAL A 55 6.22 1.47 -1.80
CA VAL A 55 4.96 0.74 -1.66
C VAL A 55 4.49 0.73 -0.19
N GLY A 56 5.40 0.48 0.76
CA GLY A 56 5.10 0.51 2.18
C GLY A 56 4.57 1.86 2.66
N VAL A 57 5.17 2.98 2.20
CA VAL A 57 4.70 4.34 2.53
C VAL A 57 3.30 4.56 1.97
N ILE A 58 3.05 4.18 0.70
CA ILE A 58 1.74 4.34 0.06
C ILE A 58 0.67 3.57 0.83
N ILE A 59 0.92 2.31 1.20
CA ILE A 59 0.00 1.49 1.98
C ILE A 59 -0.27 2.12 3.35
N MET A 60 0.78 2.63 4.03
CA MET A 60 0.63 3.27 5.34
C MET A 60 -0.23 4.55 5.24
N VAL A 61 0.00 5.39 4.24
CA VAL A 61 -0.77 6.62 4.03
C VAL A 61 -2.23 6.31 3.69
N LEU A 62 -2.48 5.36 2.78
CA LEU A 62 -3.85 4.95 2.43
C LEU A 62 -4.57 4.32 3.62
N GLY A 63 -3.88 3.47 4.39
CA GLY A 63 -4.38 2.89 5.63
C GLY A 63 -4.83 3.96 6.64
N PHE A 64 -3.97 4.96 6.86
CA PHE A 64 -4.26 6.07 7.76
C PHE A 64 -5.44 6.94 7.28
N LEU A 65 -5.44 7.32 5.99
CA LEU A 65 -6.53 8.08 5.38
C LEU A 65 -7.86 7.34 5.47
N GLY A 66 -7.84 6.01 5.30
CA GLY A 66 -9.01 5.15 5.43
C GLY A 66 -9.54 5.05 6.87
N CYS A 67 -8.65 4.88 7.86
CA CYS A 67 -9.01 4.92 9.28
C CYS A 67 -9.59 6.29 9.69
N CYS A 68 -8.90 7.39 9.32
CA CYS A 68 -9.37 8.75 9.60
C CYS A 68 -10.68 9.07 8.88
N GLY A 69 -10.84 8.63 7.63
CA GLY A 69 -12.08 8.80 6.87
C GLY A 69 -13.27 8.07 7.49
N ALA A 70 -13.04 6.87 8.04
CA ALA A 70 -14.04 6.10 8.76
C ALA A 70 -14.43 6.73 10.11
N ILE A 71 -13.45 7.21 10.89
CA ILE A 71 -13.69 7.84 12.21
C ILE A 71 -14.37 9.20 12.05
N LYS A 72 -13.91 10.05 11.12
CA LYS A 72 -14.37 11.43 10.98
C LYS A 72 -15.70 11.55 10.22
N GLU A 73 -16.26 10.42 9.77
CA GLU A 73 -17.41 10.32 8.86
C GLU A 73 -17.31 11.28 7.65
N ASN A 74 -16.08 11.62 7.27
CA ASN A 74 -15.82 12.65 6.27
C ASN A 74 -15.80 12.00 4.88
N ARG A 75 -16.85 12.26 4.11
CA ARG A 75 -17.01 11.74 2.76
C ARG A 75 -15.83 12.06 1.85
N CYS A 76 -15.22 13.24 1.96
CA CYS A 76 -14.08 13.60 1.11
C CYS A 76 -12.85 12.71 1.34
N MET A 77 -12.56 12.34 2.60
CA MET A 77 -11.43 11.46 2.93
C MET A 77 -11.67 10.03 2.46
N LEU A 78 -12.91 9.53 2.58
CA LEU A 78 -13.32 8.23 2.04
C LEU A 78 -13.26 8.19 0.51
N ILE A 79 -13.63 9.28 -0.17
CA ILE A 79 -13.53 9.41 -1.63
C ILE A 79 -12.06 9.39 -2.07
N LEU A 80 -11.18 10.12 -1.38
CA LEU A 80 -9.73 10.10 -1.67
C LEU A 80 -9.13 8.70 -1.50
N PHE A 81 -9.52 7.98 -0.44
CA PHE A 81 -9.13 6.59 -0.24
C PHE A 81 -9.58 5.69 -1.41
N PHE A 82 -10.84 5.83 -1.83
CA PHE A 82 -11.39 5.06 -2.95
C PHE A 82 -10.66 5.37 -4.27
N ILE A 83 -10.41 6.65 -4.56
CA ILE A 83 -9.65 7.08 -5.76
C ILE A 83 -8.23 6.52 -5.73
N GLY A 84 -7.57 6.53 -4.57
CA GLY A 84 -6.23 5.97 -4.39
C GLY A 84 -6.18 4.46 -4.64
N LEU A 85 -7.13 3.70 -4.08
CA LEU A 85 -7.26 2.27 -4.34
C LEU A 85 -7.53 1.98 -5.82
N LEU A 86 -8.38 2.78 -6.46
CA LEU A 86 -8.70 2.63 -7.88
C LEU A 86 -7.46 2.87 -8.75
N HIS A 87 -6.65 3.89 -8.44
CA HIS A 87 -5.38 4.13 -9.14
C HIS A 87 -4.40 2.96 -8.98
N ILE A 88 -4.25 2.43 -7.77
CA ILE A 88 -3.39 1.26 -7.53
C ILE A 88 -3.89 0.05 -8.32
N PHE A 89 -5.20 -0.17 -8.36
CA PHE A 89 -5.78 -1.26 -9.14
C PHE A 89 -5.49 -1.14 -10.63
N ILE A 90 -5.63 0.07 -11.21
CA ILE A 90 -5.26 0.32 -12.61
C ILE A 90 -3.77 0.06 -12.84
N LEU A 91 -2.90 0.53 -11.94
CA LEU A 91 -1.45 0.29 -12.05
C LEU A 91 -1.11 -1.21 -11.99
N LEU A 92 -1.74 -1.96 -11.09
CA LEU A 92 -1.59 -3.42 -10.99
C LEU A 92 -2.07 -4.13 -12.26
N LEU A 93 -3.19 -3.70 -12.85
CA LEU A 93 -3.67 -4.26 -14.11
C LEU A 93 -2.69 -4.00 -15.26
N ILE A 94 -2.20 -2.76 -15.40
CA ILE A 94 -1.22 -2.43 -16.43
C ILE A 94 0.06 -3.26 -16.25
N ALA A 95 0.58 -3.35 -15.02
CA ALA A 95 1.77 -4.14 -14.71
C ALA A 95 1.55 -5.63 -14.99
N GLY A 96 0.38 -6.18 -14.63
CA GLY A 96 0.04 -7.58 -14.89
C GLY A 96 -0.07 -7.89 -16.38
N ILE A 97 -0.74 -7.04 -17.16
CA ILE A 97 -0.85 -7.19 -18.62
C ILE A 97 0.53 -7.08 -19.26
N LEU A 98 1.33 -6.09 -18.88
CA LEU A 98 2.69 -5.93 -19.40
C LEU A 98 3.57 -7.13 -19.04
N GLY A 99 3.44 -7.68 -17.83
CA GLY A 99 4.14 -8.89 -17.41
C GLY A 99 3.83 -10.09 -18.32
N VAL A 100 2.54 -10.34 -18.58
CA VAL A 100 2.11 -11.43 -19.48
C VAL A 100 2.58 -11.19 -20.92
N VAL A 101 2.51 -9.96 -21.44
CA VAL A 101 2.98 -9.64 -22.79
C VAL A 101 4.49 -9.85 -22.92
N ARG A 102 5.26 -9.47 -21.89
CA ARG A 102 6.73 -9.62 -21.88
C ARG A 102 7.18 -11.06 -21.73
N GLU A 103 6.37 -11.93 -21.13
CA GLU A 103 6.62 -13.37 -21.09
C GLU A 103 6.28 -14.08 -22.41
N LYS A 104 5.52 -13.42 -23.29
CA LYS A 104 5.10 -13.96 -24.60
C LYS A 104 6.03 -13.55 -25.76
N VAL A 105 7.06 -12.75 -25.50
CA VAL A 105 8.08 -12.30 -26.46
C VAL A 105 9.41 -12.98 -26.12
#